data_AF-A0A6P0UEV9-F1
#
_entry.id   AF-A0A6P0UEV9-F1
#
_cell.length_a   1.000
_cell.length_b   1.000
_cell.length_c   1.000
_cell.angle_alpha   90.00
_cell.angle_beta   90.00
_cell.angle_gamma   90.00
#
_symmetry.space_group_name_H-M   'P 1'
#
loop_
_entity.id
_entity.type
_entity.pdbx_description
1 polymer ?
#
loop_
_entity_poly.entity_id
_entity_poly.type
_entity_poly.pdbx_seq_one_letter_code
_entity_poly.pdbx_strand_id
1 'polypeptide(L)'
;MKRIYFDKMDSRSKKVLAIPMIIFLGIYIYSAFNNRGSVLQSVSGIIGFGFFIFLMSKQFFFKNYVGWNRMGLIIKLNSFWPRNINFGDIKSYKIENNRLHILRKNGSEFNFNLENIGVDDENKIRNILNANIFANNV
;
A
#
# COMPACT_ATOMS: atom_id res chain seq x y z
N MET A 1 -14.83 18.38 -1.36
CA MET A 1 -13.74 17.75 -0.57
C MET A 1 -13.12 16.63 -1.38
N LYS A 2 -11.79 16.55 -1.40
CA LYS A 2 -11.04 15.47 -2.05
C LYS A 2 -11.16 14.21 -1.19
N ARG A 3 -11.68 13.13 -1.75
CA ARG A 3 -11.78 11.84 -1.08
C ARG A 3 -10.45 11.09 -1.15
N ILE A 4 -10.15 10.33 -0.10
CA ILE A 4 -9.02 9.40 -0.05
C ILE A 4 -9.52 7.98 -0.30
N TYR A 5 -8.83 7.24 -1.18
CA TYR A 5 -9.05 5.80 -1.28
C TYR A 5 -8.27 5.06 -0.18
N PHE A 6 -8.99 4.37 0.69
CA PHE A 6 -8.43 3.58 1.78
C PHE A 6 -8.36 2.11 1.41
N ASP A 7 -7.18 1.51 1.56
CA ASP A 7 -6.95 0.14 1.17
C ASP A 7 -6.19 -0.69 2.22
N LYS A 8 -6.89 -1.66 2.84
CA LYS A 8 -6.26 -2.62 3.75
C LYS A 8 -5.58 -3.72 2.92
N MET A 9 -4.27 -3.60 2.76
CA MET A 9 -3.44 -4.43 1.89
C MET A 9 -3.32 -5.88 2.38
N ASP A 10 -3.41 -6.12 3.69
CA ASP A 10 -3.34 -7.46 4.28
C ASP A 10 -4.71 -8.14 4.49
N SER A 11 -5.75 -7.62 3.83
CA SER A 11 -7.10 -8.19 3.88
C SER A 11 -7.13 -9.64 3.37
N ARG A 12 -8.01 -10.45 3.97
CA ARG A 12 -8.13 -11.88 3.67
C ARG A 12 -8.39 -12.14 2.18
N SER A 13 -9.24 -11.34 1.55
CA SER A 13 -9.54 -11.44 0.11
C SER A 13 -8.29 -11.27 -0.77
N LYS A 14 -7.45 -10.28 -0.48
CA LYS A 14 -6.20 -10.06 -1.21
C LYS A 14 -5.18 -11.16 -0.99
N LYS A 15 -5.08 -11.69 0.24
CA LYS A 15 -4.22 -12.85 0.54
C LYS A 15 -4.66 -14.07 -0.25
N VAL A 16 -5.96 -14.34 -0.33
CA VAL A 16 -6.51 -15.44 -1.14
C VAL A 16 -6.20 -15.23 -2.63
N LEU A 17 -6.34 -14.01 -3.14
CA LEU A 17 -6.03 -13.68 -4.53
C LEU A 17 -4.52 -13.75 -4.85
N ALA A 18 -3.65 -13.55 -3.86
CA ALA A 18 -2.20 -13.65 -4.04
C ALA A 18 -1.72 -15.10 -4.24
N ILE A 19 -2.47 -16.10 -3.75
CA ILE A 19 -2.11 -17.51 -3.90
C ILE A 19 -2.04 -17.93 -5.38
N PRO A 20 -3.10 -17.79 -6.19
CA PRO A 20 -3.04 -18.15 -7.61
C PRO A 20 -2.00 -17.30 -8.36
N MET A 21 -1.85 -16.02 -8.02
CA MET A 21 -0.79 -15.16 -8.58
C MET A 21 0.59 -15.80 -8.42
N ILE A 22 0.95 -16.22 -7.20
CA ILE A 22 2.26 -16.84 -6.90
C ILE A 22 2.43 -18.15 -7.67
N ILE A 23 1.38 -18.97 -7.74
CA ILE A 23 1.41 -20.25 -8.47
C ILE A 23 1.69 -20.02 -9.96
N PHE A 24 0.94 -19.12 -10.61
CA PHE A 24 1.13 -18.84 -12.04
C PHE A 24 2.48 -18.18 -12.34
N LEU A 25 2.97 -17.30 -11.48
CA LEU A 25 4.33 -16.76 -11.62
C LEU A 25 5.40 -17.85 -11.43
N GLY A 26 5.20 -18.80 -10.52
CA GLY A 26 6.08 -19.96 -10.35
C GLY A 26 6.12 -20.85 -11.59
N ILE A 27 4.95 -21.15 -12.18
CA ILE A 27 4.85 -21.91 -13.43
C ILE A 27 5.53 -21.17 -14.59
N TYR A 28 5.35 -19.85 -14.67
CA TYR A 28 6.01 -19.00 -15.68
C TYR A 28 7.54 -19.10 -15.58
N ILE A 29 8.09 -18.96 -14.37
CA ILE A 29 9.53 -19.05 -14.12
C ILE A 29 10.03 -20.46 -14.45
N TYR A 30 9.37 -21.50 -13.95
CA TYR A 30 9.74 -22.89 -14.24
C TYR A 30 9.74 -23.18 -15.75
N SER A 31 8.70 -22.74 -16.46
CA SER A 31 8.58 -22.93 -17.91
C SER A 31 9.63 -22.13 -18.67
N ALA A 32 10.05 -20.95 -18.18
CA ALA A 32 11.10 -20.16 -18.80
C ALA A 32 12.46 -20.88 -18.83
N PHE A 33 12.73 -21.74 -17.84
CA PHE A 33 13.97 -22.53 -17.77
C PHE A 33 13.88 -23.87 -18.52
N ASN A 34 12.73 -24.56 -18.45
CA ASN A 34 12.61 -25.91 -19.00
C ASN A 34 12.01 -25.98 -20.41
N ASN A 35 11.11 -25.06 -20.75
CA ASN A 35 10.30 -25.09 -21.99
C ASN A 35 9.99 -23.67 -22.47
N ARG A 36 11.06 -22.93 -22.80
CA ARG A 36 10.97 -21.52 -23.19
C ARG A 36 10.16 -21.37 -24.49
N GLY A 37 9.24 -20.41 -24.50
CA GLY A 37 8.33 -20.14 -25.62
C GLY A 37 7.11 -21.04 -25.69
N SER A 38 6.92 -21.95 -24.72
CA SER A 38 5.72 -22.78 -24.66
C SER A 38 4.45 -21.97 -24.38
N VAL A 39 3.30 -22.47 -24.84
CA VAL A 39 1.97 -21.89 -24.53
C VAL A 39 1.76 -21.78 -23.02
N LEU A 40 2.22 -22.78 -22.26
CA LEU A 40 2.15 -22.78 -20.80
C LEU A 40 2.89 -21.58 -20.18
N GLN A 41 4.09 -21.24 -20.69
CA GLN A 41 4.82 -20.05 -20.25
C GLN A 41 4.00 -18.78 -20.52
N SER A 42 3.52 -18.58 -21.75
CA SER A 42 2.77 -17.35 -22.09
C SER A 42 1.49 -17.19 -21.27
N VAL A 43 0.69 -18.26 -21.16
CA VAL A 43 -0.57 -18.22 -20.41
C VAL A 43 -0.35 -17.98 -18.92
N SER A 44 0.59 -18.71 -18.31
CA SER A 44 0.93 -18.52 -16.89
C SER A 44 1.48 -17.14 -16.60
N GLY A 45 2.30 -16.58 -17.52
CA GLY A 45 2.77 -15.20 -17.44
C GLY A 45 1.63 -14.19 -17.46
N ILE A 46 0.73 -14.27 -18.44
CA ILE A 46 -0.42 -13.36 -18.56
C ILE A 46 -1.27 -13.38 -17.29
N ILE A 47 -1.59 -14.57 -16.77
CA ILE A 47 -2.43 -14.70 -15.58
C ILE A 47 -1.70 -14.20 -14.33
N GLY A 48 -0.45 -14.64 -14.12
CA GLY A 48 0.36 -14.26 -12.96
C GLY A 48 0.61 -12.76 -12.88
N PHE A 49 1.08 -12.15 -13.98
CA PHE A 49 1.29 -10.71 -14.05
C PHE A 49 -0.03 -9.93 -14.05
N GLY A 50 -1.11 -10.47 -14.63
CA GLY A 50 -2.44 -9.89 -14.56
C GLY A 50 -2.94 -9.72 -13.13
N PHE A 51 -2.84 -10.78 -12.31
CA PHE A 51 -3.16 -10.70 -10.88
C PHE A 51 -2.23 -9.73 -10.13
N PHE A 52 -0.93 -9.71 -10.45
CA PHE A 52 0.02 -8.80 -9.84
C PHE A 52 -0.36 -7.33 -10.10
N ILE A 53 -0.64 -6.98 -11.35
CA ILE A 53 -1.11 -5.65 -11.74
C ILE A 53 -2.42 -5.33 -11.03
N PHE A 54 -3.38 -6.25 -11.03
CA PHE A 54 -4.67 -6.02 -10.37
C PHE A 54 -4.52 -5.72 -8.87
N LEU A 55 -3.67 -6.47 -8.16
CA LEU A 55 -3.42 -6.28 -6.73
C LEU A 55 -2.70 -4.96 -6.42
N MET A 56 -1.74 -4.54 -7.26
CA MET A 56 -0.85 -3.40 -6.98
C MET A 56 -1.28 -2.08 -7.63
N SER A 57 -2.16 -2.11 -8.62
CA SER A 57 -2.46 -0.97 -9.48
C SER A 57 -3.24 0.16 -8.80
N LYS A 58 -4.01 -0.14 -7.74
CA LYS A 58 -4.89 0.85 -7.08
C LYS A 58 -4.15 2.11 -6.64
N GLN A 59 -2.94 1.99 -6.10
CA GLN A 59 -2.14 3.14 -5.67
C GLN A 59 -1.76 4.11 -6.82
N PHE A 60 -1.77 3.62 -8.07
CA PHE A 60 -1.44 4.42 -9.25
C PHE A 60 -2.66 5.14 -9.81
N PHE A 61 -3.85 4.53 -9.75
CA PHE A 61 -5.09 5.13 -10.27
C PHE A 61 -5.66 6.23 -9.39
N PHE A 62 -5.53 6.12 -8.06
CA PHE A 62 -6.06 7.13 -7.15
C PHE A 62 -5.08 8.28 -6.92
N LYS A 63 -5.58 9.52 -7.03
CA LYS A 63 -4.83 10.74 -6.74
C LYS A 63 -4.48 10.86 -5.26
N ASN A 64 -5.44 10.50 -4.39
CA ASN A 64 -5.25 10.38 -2.95
C ASN A 64 -5.48 8.93 -2.54
N TYR A 65 -4.45 8.30 -1.99
CA TYR A 65 -4.45 6.88 -1.63
C TYR A 65 -3.75 6.68 -0.30
N VAL A 66 -4.38 5.89 0.57
CA VAL A 66 -3.80 5.42 1.83
C VAL A 66 -3.95 3.91 1.87
N GLY A 67 -2.84 3.20 1.67
CA GLY A 67 -2.76 1.74 1.80
C GLY A 67 -2.05 1.35 3.07
N TRP A 68 -2.52 0.35 3.81
CA TRP A 68 -1.82 -0.11 5.01
C TRP A 68 -1.90 -1.61 5.20
N ASN A 69 -0.90 -2.16 5.89
CA ASN A 69 -0.90 -3.52 6.43
C ASN A 69 -0.44 -3.46 7.90
N ARG A 70 -0.02 -4.59 8.48
CA ARG A 70 0.49 -4.61 9.86
C ARG A 70 1.87 -3.96 10.04
N MET A 71 2.67 -3.92 8.97
CA MET A 71 4.06 -3.45 9.02
C MET A 71 4.18 -1.97 8.69
N GLY A 72 3.38 -1.46 7.75
CA GLY A 72 3.55 -0.11 7.26
C GLY A 72 2.34 0.47 6.54
N LEU A 73 2.57 1.69 6.09
CA LEU A 73 1.62 2.62 5.53
C LEU A 73 2.19 3.21 4.24
N ILE A 74 1.37 3.25 3.21
CA ILE A 74 1.61 3.90 1.94
C ILE A 74 0.69 5.10 1.86
N ILE A 75 1.25 6.31 1.87
CA ILE A 75 0.50 7.56 1.78
C ILE A 75 0.83 8.27 0.47
N LYS A 76 -0.20 8.56 -0.33
CA LYS A 76 -0.15 9.45 -1.48
C LYS A 76 -1.24 10.49 -1.32
N LEU A 77 -0.88 11.73 -0.99
CA LEU A 77 -1.83 12.82 -0.77
C LEU A 77 -1.36 14.04 -1.57
N ASN A 78 -2.19 14.50 -2.50
CA ASN A 78 -1.89 15.63 -3.39
C ASN A 78 -0.50 15.56 -4.07
N SER A 79 0.05 14.35 -4.25
CA SER A 79 1.39 14.09 -4.77
C SER A 79 1.32 13.02 -5.86
N PHE A 80 2.25 13.08 -6.82
CA PHE A 80 2.40 12.06 -7.85
C PHE A 80 2.97 10.76 -7.27
N TRP A 81 3.93 10.87 -6.33
CA TRP A 81 4.66 9.74 -5.77
C TRP A 81 4.13 9.36 -4.37
N PRO A 82 3.81 8.07 -4.14
CA PRO A 82 3.50 7.57 -2.80
C PRO A 82 4.73 7.55 -1.90
N ARG A 83 4.53 7.75 -0.60
CA ARG A 83 5.55 7.57 0.45
C ARG A 83 5.23 6.32 1.23
N ASN A 84 6.22 5.44 1.36
CA ASN A 84 6.14 4.22 2.18
C ASN A 84 6.77 4.50 3.55
N ILE A 85 6.04 4.16 4.61
CA ILE A 85 6.39 4.45 5.99
C ILE A 85 6.19 3.17 6.80
N ASN A 86 7.24 2.66 7.43
CA ASN A 86 7.12 1.56 8.37
C ASN A 86 6.59 2.09 9.70
N PHE A 87 5.57 1.46 10.30
CA PHE A 87 5.04 1.87 11.60
C PHE A 87 6.09 1.79 12.70
N GLY A 88 6.97 0.79 12.64
CA GLY A 88 8.07 0.62 13.59
C GLY A 88 9.09 1.77 13.57
N ASP A 89 9.14 2.54 12.48
CA ASP A 89 10.05 3.70 12.35
C ASP A 89 9.41 5.01 12.81
N ILE A 90 8.10 5.04 13.07
CA ILE A 90 7.41 6.26 13.48
C ILE A 90 7.70 6.51 14.96
N LYS A 91 8.24 7.68 15.27
CA LYS A 91 8.43 8.16 16.65
C LYS A 91 7.17 8.85 17.15
N SER A 92 6.60 9.72 16.34
CA SER A 92 5.36 10.43 16.65
C SER A 92 4.71 10.96 15.37
N TYR A 93 3.44 11.35 15.46
CA TYR A 93 2.75 12.07 14.39
C TYR A 93 1.89 13.18 14.97
N LYS A 94 1.62 14.21 14.16
CA LYS A 94 0.69 15.30 14.47
C LYS A 94 -0.13 15.65 13.24
N ILE A 95 -1.41 15.99 13.45
CA ILE A 95 -2.26 16.55 12.41
C ILE A 95 -2.76 17.91 12.91
N GLU A 96 -2.22 18.97 12.33
CA GLU A 96 -2.46 20.38 12.67
C GLU A 96 -2.41 21.21 11.38
N ASN A 97 -3.15 22.31 11.30
CA ASN A 97 -3.11 23.25 10.17
C ASN A 97 -3.25 22.57 8.79
N ASN A 98 -4.18 21.63 8.64
CA ASN A 98 -4.40 20.84 7.41
C ASN A 98 -3.14 20.11 6.93
N ARG A 99 -2.27 19.68 7.84
CA ARG A 99 -1.05 18.92 7.53
C ARG A 99 -0.90 17.73 8.45
N LEU A 100 -0.48 16.61 7.87
CA LEU A 100 -0.01 15.45 8.61
C LEU A 100 1.52 15.50 8.66
N HIS A 101 2.04 15.62 9.87
CA HIS A 101 3.47 15.60 10.19
C HIS A 101 3.81 14.26 10.82
N ILE A 102 4.76 13.52 10.26
CA ILE A 102 5.24 12.24 10.79
C ILE A 102 6.73 12.36 11.06
N LEU A 103 7.12 12.23 12.33
CA LEU A 103 8.51 12.21 12.77
C LEU A 103 8.98 10.76 12.90
N ARG A 104 10.08 10.43 12.25
CA ARG A 104 10.70 9.10 12.35
C ARG A 104 11.74 9.04 13.46
N LYS A 105 12.03 7.83 13.92
CA LYS A 105 13.04 7.56 14.98
C LYS A 105 14.44 8.04 14.59
N ASN A 106 14.76 8.05 13.29
CA ASN A 106 16.03 8.56 12.75
C ASN A 106 16.09 10.09 12.60
N GLY A 107 15.06 10.82 13.04
CA GLY A 107 14.98 12.28 12.92
C GLY A 107 14.47 12.81 11.59
N SER A 108 14.26 11.96 10.57
CA SER A 108 13.65 12.40 9.31
C SER A 108 12.15 12.62 9.45
N GLU A 109 11.60 13.54 8.66
CA GLU A 109 10.19 13.93 8.72
C GLU A 109 9.49 13.75 7.38
N PHE A 110 8.21 13.35 7.44
CA PHE A 110 7.31 13.38 6.31
C PHE A 110 6.15 14.33 6.58
N ASN A 111 5.95 15.27 5.65
CA ASN A 111 4.90 16.27 5.73
C ASN A 111 3.94 16.07 4.55
N PHE A 112 2.66 15.87 4.86
CA PHE A 112 1.61 15.68 3.86
C PHE A 112 0.58 16.80 3.96
N ASN A 113 0.20 17.37 2.81
CA ASN A 113 -0.85 18.37 2.73
C ASN A 113 -2.23 17.69 2.73
N LEU A 114 -3.04 17.98 3.75
CA LEU A 114 -4.43 17.53 3.91
C LEU A 114 -5.44 18.57 3.42
N GLU A 115 -5.00 19.64 2.77
CA GLU A 115 -5.89 20.67 2.25
C GLU A 115 -6.98 20.08 1.34
N ASN A 116 -8.22 20.48 1.63
CA ASN A 116 -9.45 20.01 1.00
C ASN A 116 -9.81 18.53 1.27
N ILE A 117 -9.14 17.83 2.19
CA ILE A 117 -9.54 16.48 2.64
C ILE A 117 -10.71 16.59 3.62
N GLY A 118 -11.66 15.65 3.54
CA GLY A 118 -12.81 15.63 4.45
C GLY A 118 -12.43 15.15 5.85
N VAL A 119 -13.13 15.66 6.87
CA VAL A 119 -12.89 15.32 8.28
C VAL A 119 -12.99 13.81 8.55
N ASP A 120 -13.92 13.11 7.89
CA ASP A 120 -14.06 11.65 8.00
C ASP A 120 -12.81 10.90 7.53
N ASP A 121 -12.21 11.35 6.43
CA ASP A 121 -11.00 10.75 5.88
C ASP A 121 -9.79 11.05 6.80
N GLU A 122 -9.70 12.25 7.36
CA GLU A 122 -8.68 12.59 8.37
C GLU A 122 -8.81 11.72 9.63
N ASN A 123 -10.03 11.55 10.15
CA ASN A 123 -10.31 10.69 11.29
C ASN A 123 -9.91 9.24 11.01
N LYS A 124 -10.14 8.76 9.79
CA LYS A 124 -9.74 7.41 9.38
C LYS A 124 -8.22 7.26 9.33
N ILE A 125 -7.48 8.27 8.87
CA ILE A 125 -6.01 8.29 8.95
C ILE A 125 -5.55 8.20 10.41
N ARG A 126 -6.12 9.02 11.31
CA ARG A 126 -5.81 8.99 12.76
C ARG A 126 -6.03 7.60 13.34
N ASN A 127 -7.16 6.97 13.03
CA ASN A 127 -7.49 5.64 13.52
C ASN A 127 -6.49 4.58 13.03
N ILE A 128 -6.06 4.64 11.77
CA ILE A 128 -5.03 3.72 11.23
C ILE A 128 -3.70 3.92 11.93
N LEU A 129 -3.25 5.17 12.10
CA LEU A 129 -1.98 5.48 12.77
C LEU A 129 -2.00 5.04 14.24
N ASN A 130 -3.06 5.37 14.98
CA ASN A 130 -3.20 4.97 16.38
C ASN A 130 -3.20 3.43 16.53
N ALA A 131 -4.00 2.73 15.73
CA ALA A 131 -4.12 1.28 15.82
C ALA A 131 -2.80 0.54 15.54
N ASN A 132 -1.89 1.09 14.74
CA ASN A 132 -0.66 0.40 14.34
C ASN A 132 0.62 0.96 15.00
N ILE A 133 0.63 2.21 15.47
CA ILE A 133 1.79 2.76 16.18
C ILE A 133 1.79 2.28 17.63
N PHE A 134 0.66 2.36 18.34
CA PHE A 134 0.57 1.98 19.76
C PHE A 134 0.61 0.47 19.97
N ALA A 135 0.02 -0.31 19.05
CA ALA A 135 0.07 -1.77 19.11
C ALA A 135 1.50 -2.34 18.91
N ASN A 136 2.43 -1.56 18.35
CA ASN A 136 3.83 -1.94 18.19
C ASN A 136 4.73 -1.44 19.34
N ASN A 137 4.18 -0.72 20.32
CA ASN A 137 4.87 -0.22 21.52
C ASN A 137 4.53 -1.01 22.79
N VAL A 138 3.78 -2.11 22.66
CA VAL A 138 3.46 -3.10 23.71
C VAL A 138 4.16 -4.40 23.34
#